data_AF-A0AA37L3J9-F1
#
_entry.id   AF-A0AA37L3J9-F1
#
_cell.length_a   1.000
_cell.length_b   1.000
_cell.length_c   1.000
_cell.angle_alpha   90.00
_cell.angle_beta   90.00
_cell.angle_gamma   90.00
#
_symmetry.space_group_name_H-M   'P 1'
#
loop_
_entity.id
_entity.type
_entity.pdbx_description
1 polymer ?
#
loop_
_entity_poly.entity_id
_entity_poly.type
_entity_poly.pdbx_seq_one_letter_code
_entity_poly.pdbx_strand_id
1 'polypeptide(L)'
;MIATLVLPFVFNLYFRKLLDVFEIIGGVLHLALFVAFISVLVAFGQRSSPDYVFRTLTSDVSGWNNPGASWGLGLLTVTFSVTGFDSVIHMSDEVKKAQTRVPRSVILACTVNSVMLFVFVTILLFYIGPLEDLSTAPLPLIYVLYNATGSKAATNALISLIALIMFFALFNMLASVSRLVWIFARDNGLPFSPFFSSVNPTFRLPVNALLLIATVVTCLSLIYIASATAFNALISLQALALHISYFFPILFLLLRKLRGPPPPYRSFKMGAPGIPVNIFALFYLIYVVLWMPFPQVLPVTKDNMNYAGPIFGAVLAGALMDWFVSGRKRFQMPVDKYQ
;
A
#
# COMPACT_ATOMS: atom_id res chain seq x y z
N MET A 1 -17.11 -6.26 -3.05
CA MET A 1 -16.28 -6.05 -1.84
C MET A 1 -16.55 -7.08 -0.76
N ILE A 2 -17.78 -7.22 -0.25
CA ILE A 2 -18.08 -8.21 0.80
C ILE A 2 -17.92 -9.65 0.29
N ALA A 3 -18.52 -9.99 -0.86
CA ALA A 3 -18.37 -11.31 -1.47
C ALA A 3 -16.91 -11.68 -1.76
N THR A 4 -16.11 -10.70 -2.18
CA THR A 4 -14.67 -10.87 -2.45
C THR A 4 -13.83 -11.00 -1.18
N LEU A 5 -14.35 -10.66 0.01
CA LEU A 5 -13.67 -10.83 1.30
C LEU A 5 -13.93 -12.21 1.93
N VAL A 6 -15.12 -12.78 1.70
CA VAL A 6 -15.51 -14.09 2.25
C VAL A 6 -14.54 -15.18 1.81
N LEU A 7 -14.17 -15.19 0.52
CA LEU A 7 -13.29 -16.22 -0.03
C LEU A 7 -11.88 -16.16 0.61
N PRO A 8 -11.17 -15.00 0.66
CA PRO A 8 -9.94 -14.84 1.42
C PRO A 8 -10.05 -15.20 2.90
N PHE A 9 -11.16 -14.86 3.55
CA PHE A 9 -11.38 -15.18 4.96
C PHE A 9 -11.44 -16.69 5.20
N VAL A 10 -12.28 -17.41 4.44
CA VAL A 10 -12.40 -18.87 4.53
C VAL A 10 -11.07 -19.55 4.20
N PHE A 11 -10.37 -19.06 3.18
CA PHE A 11 -9.09 -19.63 2.76
C PHE A 11 -7.99 -19.48 3.81
N ASN A 12 -7.93 -18.31 4.46
CA ASN A 12 -7.01 -18.05 5.56
C ASN A 12 -7.29 -18.95 6.79
N LEU A 13 -8.55 -19.35 7.01
CA LEU A 13 -8.92 -20.25 8.11
C LEU A 13 -8.57 -21.71 7.81
N TYR A 14 -8.99 -22.24 6.66
CA TYR A 14 -8.97 -23.69 6.40
C TYR A 14 -7.82 -24.16 5.51
N PHE A 15 -7.32 -23.30 4.62
CA PHE A 15 -6.41 -23.69 3.53
C PHE A 15 -5.03 -23.07 3.67
N ARG A 16 -4.58 -22.79 4.90
CA ARG A 16 -3.31 -22.11 5.17
C ARG A 16 -2.10 -22.77 4.51
N LYS A 17 -2.03 -24.11 4.44
CA LYS A 17 -0.90 -24.80 3.77
C LYS A 17 -0.87 -24.57 2.25
N LEU A 18 -2.01 -24.20 1.65
CA LEU A 18 -2.08 -23.81 0.25
C LEU A 18 -1.69 -22.36 0.05
N LEU A 19 -1.79 -21.48 1.06
CA LEU A 19 -1.44 -20.06 0.91
C LEU A 19 -0.01 -19.88 0.40
N ASP A 20 0.97 -20.61 0.94
CA ASP A 20 2.37 -20.55 0.47
C ASP A 20 2.49 -20.83 -1.04
N VAL A 21 1.69 -21.78 -1.56
CA VAL A 21 1.67 -22.12 -3.00
C VAL A 21 1.00 -21.00 -3.80
N PHE A 22 -0.12 -20.46 -3.31
CA PHE A 22 -0.82 -19.35 -3.93
C PHE A 22 0.03 -18.07 -3.95
N GLU A 23 0.84 -17.82 -2.93
CA GLU A 23 1.80 -16.71 -2.87
C GLU A 23 2.87 -16.85 -3.95
N ILE A 24 3.43 -18.05 -4.14
CA ILE A 24 4.41 -18.31 -5.20
C ILE A 24 3.77 -18.13 -6.58
N ILE A 25 2.58 -18.70 -6.79
CA ILE A 25 1.84 -18.55 -8.05
C ILE A 25 1.55 -17.06 -8.32
N GLY A 26 1.06 -16.33 -7.32
CA GLY A 26 0.79 -14.90 -7.42
C GLY A 26 2.04 -14.09 -7.78
N GLY A 27 3.20 -14.41 -7.17
CA GLY A 27 4.47 -13.76 -7.50
C GLY A 27 4.96 -14.05 -8.93
N VAL A 28 4.85 -15.31 -9.39
CA VAL A 28 5.20 -15.68 -10.77
C VAL A 28 4.26 -15.01 -11.77
N LEU A 29 2.95 -15.01 -11.48
CA LEU A 29 1.94 -14.35 -12.31
C LEU A 29 2.16 -12.84 -12.35
N HIS A 30 2.55 -12.19 -11.25
CA HIS A 30 2.87 -10.75 -11.22
C HIS A 30 3.98 -10.40 -12.22
N LEU A 31 5.06 -11.18 -12.23
CA LEU A 31 6.17 -10.98 -13.18
C LEU A 31 5.77 -11.34 -14.63
N ALA A 32 5.09 -12.46 -14.82
CA ALA A 32 4.65 -12.90 -16.14
C ALA A 32 3.65 -11.92 -16.77
N LEU A 33 2.71 -11.42 -15.98
CA LEU A 33 1.69 -10.48 -16.45
C LEU A 33 2.30 -9.10 -16.71
N PHE A 34 3.28 -8.66 -15.94
CA PHE A 34 4.06 -7.46 -16.30
C PHE A 34 4.67 -7.58 -17.71
N VAL A 35 5.33 -8.70 -18.02
CA VAL A 35 5.91 -8.93 -19.35
C VAL A 35 4.82 -9.02 -20.42
N ALA A 36 3.71 -9.69 -20.15
CA ALA A 36 2.59 -9.82 -21.08
C ALA A 36 1.96 -8.45 -21.40
N PHE A 37 1.71 -7.63 -20.38
CA PHE A 37 1.15 -6.28 -20.52
C PHE A 37 2.04 -5.40 -21.38
N ILE A 38 3.34 -5.37 -21.08
CA ILE A 38 4.32 -4.61 -21.87
C ILE A 38 4.34 -5.11 -23.32
N SER A 39 4.40 -6.43 -23.51
CA SER A 39 4.44 -7.03 -24.84
C SER A 39 3.23 -6.64 -25.68
N VAL A 40 2.03 -6.63 -25.09
CA VAL A 40 0.81 -6.22 -25.80
C VAL A 40 0.84 -4.73 -26.16
N LEU A 41 1.20 -3.86 -25.22
CA LEU A 41 1.27 -2.42 -25.49
C LEU A 41 2.30 -2.11 -26.59
N VAL A 42 3.46 -2.75 -26.55
CA VAL A 42 4.52 -2.54 -27.52
C VAL A 42 4.18 -3.10 -28.90
N ALA A 43 3.53 -4.27 -28.96
CA ALA A 43 3.21 -4.93 -30.22
C ALA A 43 2.03 -4.31 -30.96
N PHE A 44 1.02 -3.82 -30.24
CA PHE A 44 -0.24 -3.36 -30.84
C PHE A 44 -0.52 -1.86 -30.64
N GLY A 45 0.09 -1.22 -29.64
CA GLY A 45 -0.13 0.19 -29.35
C GLY A 45 0.52 1.12 -30.38
N GLN A 46 -0.13 2.26 -30.63
CA GLN A 46 0.47 3.35 -31.38
C GLN A 46 1.46 4.11 -30.50
N ARG A 47 2.72 4.17 -30.92
CA ARG A 47 3.81 4.76 -30.15
C ARG A 47 3.86 6.27 -30.29
N SER A 48 3.89 6.98 -29.17
CA SER A 48 4.09 8.42 -29.05
C SER A 48 5.57 8.81 -29.19
N SER A 49 5.84 10.09 -29.39
CA SER A 49 7.22 10.58 -29.55
C SER A 49 7.99 10.55 -28.21
N PRO A 50 9.32 10.35 -28.22
CA PRO A 50 10.14 10.48 -27.01
C PRO A 50 10.09 11.88 -26.38
N ASP A 51 9.89 12.92 -27.20
CA ASP A 51 9.77 14.31 -26.74
C ASP A 51 8.51 14.49 -25.89
N TYR A 52 7.39 13.88 -26.29
CA TYR A 52 6.17 13.83 -25.49
C TYR A 52 6.44 13.17 -24.13
N VAL A 53 7.08 12.01 -24.10
CA VAL A 53 7.27 11.24 -22.85
C VAL A 53 8.22 11.90 -21.86
N PHE A 54 9.32 12.50 -22.33
CA PHE A 54 10.39 12.99 -21.44
C PHE A 54 10.44 14.51 -21.26
N ARG A 55 9.76 15.29 -22.11
CA ARG A 55 9.86 16.76 -22.09
C ARG A 55 8.52 17.47 -21.95
N THR A 56 7.40 16.78 -22.18
CA THR A 56 6.07 17.39 -22.03
C THR A 56 5.57 17.22 -20.61
N LEU A 57 5.31 18.34 -19.92
CA LEU A 57 4.65 18.38 -18.63
C LEU A 57 3.24 18.96 -18.80
N THR A 58 2.23 18.11 -18.67
CA THR A 58 0.83 18.52 -18.72
C THR A 58 0.37 19.00 -17.33
N SER A 59 -0.17 20.22 -17.24
CA SER A 59 -0.61 20.80 -15.95
C SER A 59 -2.03 21.35 -15.98
N ASP A 60 -2.59 21.58 -17.16
CA ASP A 60 -3.89 22.20 -17.43
C ASP A 60 -5.08 21.24 -17.32
N VAL A 61 -4.87 19.92 -17.43
CA VAL A 61 -5.96 18.92 -17.44
C VAL A 61 -6.68 18.80 -16.09
N SER A 62 -5.95 18.92 -14.98
CA SER A 62 -6.54 18.80 -13.63
C SER A 62 -7.10 20.12 -13.09
N GLY A 63 -7.01 21.21 -13.86
CA GLY A 63 -7.32 22.57 -13.41
C GLY A 63 -6.25 23.20 -12.49
N TRP A 64 -5.19 22.47 -12.16
CA TRP A 64 -4.03 22.99 -11.42
C TRP A 64 -3.05 23.70 -12.36
N ASN A 65 -3.28 25.00 -12.59
CA ASN A 65 -2.43 25.81 -13.49
C ASN A 65 -0.96 26.00 -13.01
N ASN A 66 -0.60 25.54 -11.81
CA ASN A 66 0.77 25.59 -11.31
C ASN A 66 1.49 24.26 -11.63
N PRO A 67 2.55 24.26 -12.47
CA PRO A 67 3.26 23.04 -12.85
C PRO A 67 3.84 22.27 -11.66
N GLY A 68 4.28 22.96 -10.61
CA GLY A 68 4.79 22.33 -9.39
C GLY A 68 3.72 21.61 -8.58
N ALA A 69 2.49 22.13 -8.58
CA ALA A 69 1.35 21.45 -7.95
C ALA A 69 0.94 20.20 -8.74
N SER A 70 0.86 20.29 -10.07
CA SER A 70 0.56 19.14 -10.93
C SER A 70 1.63 18.06 -10.85
N TRP A 71 2.90 18.45 -10.74
CA TRP A 71 3.99 17.51 -10.44
C TRP A 71 3.81 16.84 -9.08
N GLY A 72 3.56 17.62 -8.02
CA GLY A 72 3.39 17.10 -6.66
C GLY A 72 2.25 16.09 -6.56
N LEU A 73 1.11 16.36 -7.21
CA LEU A 73 -0.03 15.45 -7.28
C LEU A 73 0.28 14.20 -8.10
N GLY A 74 0.90 14.36 -9.28
CA GLY A 74 1.29 13.24 -10.13
C GLY A 74 2.28 12.28 -9.46
N LEU A 75 3.18 12.81 -8.62
CA LEU A 75 4.13 12.02 -7.86
C LEU A 75 3.44 11.02 -6.91
N LEU A 76 2.32 11.41 -6.30
CA LEU A 76 1.61 10.59 -5.30
C LEU A 76 1.20 9.21 -5.86
N THR A 77 0.76 9.17 -7.12
CA THR A 77 0.34 7.93 -7.80
C THR A 77 1.50 6.94 -7.91
N VAL A 78 2.70 7.43 -8.20
CA VAL A 78 3.90 6.61 -8.29
C VAL A 78 4.38 6.20 -6.90
N THR A 79 4.34 7.12 -5.93
CA THR A 79 4.73 6.83 -4.54
C THR A 79 3.88 5.73 -3.92
N PHE A 80 2.56 5.81 -4.08
CA PHE A 80 1.63 4.83 -3.52
C PHE A 80 1.87 3.41 -4.07
N SER A 81 2.29 3.32 -5.34
CA SER A 81 2.49 2.04 -6.04
C SER A 81 3.65 1.20 -5.49
N VAL A 82 4.54 1.79 -4.67
CA VAL A 82 5.69 1.09 -4.05
C VAL A 82 5.49 0.88 -2.53
N THR A 83 4.27 1.04 -2.03
CA THR A 83 3.96 0.83 -0.60
C THR A 83 3.67 -0.63 -0.25
N GLY A 84 3.55 -0.96 1.04
CA GLY A 84 3.17 -2.30 1.51
C GLY A 84 4.32 -3.31 1.59
N PHE A 85 5.56 -2.85 1.42
CA PHE A 85 6.77 -3.68 1.55
C PHE A 85 7.01 -4.20 2.97
N ASP A 86 6.39 -3.60 3.99
CA ASP A 86 6.49 -3.99 5.40
C ASP A 86 5.62 -5.20 5.76
N SER A 87 4.73 -5.64 4.87
CA SER A 87 3.88 -6.82 5.06
C SER A 87 4.66 -8.09 5.45
N VAL A 88 5.86 -8.29 4.89
CA VAL A 88 6.75 -9.41 5.23
C VAL A 88 7.33 -9.32 6.65
N ILE A 89 7.39 -8.11 7.22
CA ILE A 89 7.88 -7.87 8.58
C ILE A 89 6.85 -8.37 9.60
N HIS A 90 5.56 -8.19 9.33
CA HIS A 90 4.46 -8.65 10.18
C HIS A 90 4.39 -10.19 10.28
N MET A 91 5.05 -10.89 9.35
CA MET A 91 5.10 -12.36 9.26
C MET A 91 6.49 -12.92 9.58
N SER A 92 7.39 -12.09 10.13
CA SER A 92 8.80 -12.46 10.36
C SER A 92 8.99 -13.67 11.27
N ASP A 93 8.08 -13.91 12.22
CA ASP A 93 8.12 -15.08 13.12
C ASP A 93 8.02 -16.42 12.39
N GLU A 94 7.53 -16.44 11.14
CA GLU A 94 7.38 -17.66 10.34
C GLU A 94 8.52 -17.83 9.32
N VAL A 95 9.38 -16.83 9.20
CA VAL A 95 10.49 -16.85 8.26
C VAL A 95 11.71 -17.52 8.90
N LYS A 96 12.14 -18.66 8.32
CA LYS A 96 13.40 -19.30 8.70
C LYS A 96 14.56 -18.30 8.53
N LYS A 97 15.39 -18.10 9.57
CA LYS A 97 16.49 -17.11 9.58
C LYS A 97 15.98 -15.68 9.29
N ALA A 98 14.85 -15.29 9.88
CA ALA A 98 14.18 -14.00 9.69
C ALA A 98 15.14 -12.80 9.69
N GLN A 99 16.10 -12.77 10.62
CA GLN A 99 17.10 -11.71 10.76
C GLN A 99 17.86 -11.41 9.46
N THR A 100 18.11 -12.39 8.60
CA THR A 100 18.83 -12.19 7.33
C THR A 100 17.91 -12.21 6.12
N ARG A 101 16.88 -13.06 6.14
CA ARG A 101 15.97 -13.22 5.00
C ARG A 101 14.97 -12.09 4.86
N VAL A 102 14.42 -11.59 5.97
CA VAL A 102 13.41 -10.50 5.92
C VAL A 102 14.02 -9.23 5.33
N PRO A 103 15.18 -8.71 5.79
CA PRO A 103 15.76 -7.51 5.18
C PRO A 103 16.09 -7.68 3.69
N ARG A 104 16.64 -8.84 3.30
CA ARG A 104 16.95 -9.13 1.88
C ARG A 104 15.69 -9.20 1.03
N SER A 105 14.61 -9.80 1.56
CA SER A 105 13.32 -9.90 0.89
C SER A 105 12.71 -8.53 0.65
N VAL A 106 12.71 -7.66 1.67
CA VAL A 106 12.21 -6.27 1.54
C VAL A 106 13.01 -5.51 0.47
N ILE A 107 14.34 -5.54 0.54
CA ILE A 107 15.19 -4.83 -0.42
C ILE A 107 14.97 -5.34 -1.85
N LEU A 108 14.94 -6.66 -2.04
CA LEU A 108 14.73 -7.26 -3.34
C LEU A 108 13.35 -6.91 -3.90
N ALA A 109 12.29 -7.08 -3.10
CA ALA A 109 10.92 -6.78 -3.51
C ALA A 109 10.75 -5.29 -3.86
N CYS A 110 11.26 -4.37 -3.03
CA CYS A 110 11.21 -2.93 -3.32
C CYS A 110 11.97 -2.59 -4.60
N THR A 111 13.18 -3.13 -4.77
CA THR A 111 14.02 -2.83 -5.94
C THR A 111 13.39 -3.35 -7.23
N VAL A 112 12.95 -4.60 -7.25
CA VAL A 112 12.31 -5.22 -8.42
C VAL A 112 11.03 -4.48 -8.78
N ASN A 113 10.15 -4.20 -7.81
CA ASN A 113 8.90 -3.47 -8.09
C ASN A 113 9.15 -2.02 -8.52
N SER A 114 10.18 -1.34 -7.98
CA SER A 114 10.52 0.03 -8.41
C SER A 114 11.01 0.06 -9.86
N VAL A 115 11.86 -0.90 -10.25
CA VAL A 115 12.33 -1.03 -11.64
C VAL A 115 11.17 -1.37 -12.57
N MET A 116 10.32 -2.33 -12.18
CA MET A 116 9.12 -2.68 -12.95
C MET A 116 8.19 -1.47 -13.11
N LEU A 117 7.94 -0.71 -12.04
CA LEU A 117 7.10 0.48 -12.08
C LEU A 117 7.67 1.53 -13.01
N PHE A 118 8.98 1.81 -12.94
CA PHE A 118 9.63 2.76 -13.83
C PHE A 118 9.50 2.35 -15.31
N VAL A 119 9.75 1.08 -15.63
CA VAL A 119 9.61 0.54 -16.99
C VAL A 119 8.15 0.59 -17.43
N PHE A 120 7.22 0.17 -16.57
CA PHE A 120 5.78 0.15 -16.86
C PHE A 120 5.24 1.55 -17.16
N VAL A 121 5.52 2.53 -16.30
CA VAL A 121 5.05 3.92 -16.48
C VAL A 121 5.66 4.53 -17.73
N THR A 122 6.95 4.29 -18.00
CA THR A 122 7.60 4.79 -19.22
C THR A 122 6.93 4.23 -20.47
N ILE A 123 6.69 2.93 -20.52
CA ILE A 123 6.01 2.28 -21.64
C ILE A 123 4.58 2.76 -21.75
N LEU A 124 3.85 2.85 -20.63
CA LEU A 124 2.48 3.36 -20.62
C LEU A 124 2.41 4.76 -21.23
N LEU A 125 3.32 5.68 -20.87
CA LEU A 125 3.38 7.03 -21.44
C LEU A 125 3.64 7.03 -22.95
N PHE A 126 4.44 6.07 -23.47
CA PHE A 126 4.62 5.91 -24.92
C PHE A 126 3.33 5.48 -25.62
N TYR A 127 2.40 4.80 -24.95
CA TYR A 127 1.21 4.18 -25.57
C TYR A 127 -0.12 4.71 -25.03
N ILE A 128 -0.10 5.79 -24.24
CA ILE A 128 -1.29 6.30 -23.52
C ILE A 128 -2.36 6.91 -24.44
N GLY A 129 -1.98 7.30 -25.66
CA GLY A 129 -2.88 7.94 -26.62
C GLY A 129 -3.19 9.40 -26.29
N PRO A 130 -4.18 10.01 -26.98
CA PRO A 130 -4.59 11.40 -26.75
C PRO A 130 -5.15 11.61 -25.33
N LEU A 131 -4.66 12.66 -24.64
CA LEU A 131 -5.06 12.96 -23.27
C LEU A 131 -6.53 13.42 -23.14
N GLU A 132 -7.08 14.05 -24.17
CA GLU A 132 -8.47 14.53 -24.18
C GLU A 132 -9.44 13.36 -23.98
N ASP A 133 -9.28 12.30 -24.76
CA ASP A 133 -10.09 11.09 -24.65
C ASP A 133 -9.86 10.36 -23.31
N LEU A 134 -8.60 10.34 -22.85
CA LEU A 134 -8.23 9.68 -21.60
C LEU A 134 -8.84 10.37 -20.38
N SER A 135 -8.90 11.71 -20.38
CA SER A 135 -9.42 12.51 -19.28
C SER A 135 -10.93 12.36 -19.07
N THR A 136 -11.65 11.98 -20.12
CA THR A 136 -13.09 11.74 -20.10
C THR A 136 -13.44 10.25 -19.91
N ALA A 137 -12.47 9.35 -20.05
CA ALA A 137 -12.67 7.93 -19.88
C ALA A 137 -12.96 7.56 -18.40
N PRO A 138 -14.06 6.83 -18.11
CA PRO A 138 -14.36 6.39 -16.74
C PRO A 138 -13.27 5.51 -16.10
N LEU A 139 -12.59 4.70 -16.93
CA LEU A 139 -11.49 3.82 -16.52
C LEU A 139 -10.33 3.97 -17.53
N PRO A 140 -9.41 4.91 -17.30
CA PRO A 140 -8.33 5.26 -18.25
C PRO A 140 -7.48 4.08 -18.71
N LEU A 141 -7.15 3.15 -17.80
CA LEU A 141 -6.35 1.97 -18.16
C LEU A 141 -7.06 1.05 -19.16
N ILE A 142 -8.38 0.88 -19.03
CA ILE A 142 -9.17 0.06 -19.97
C ILE A 142 -9.19 0.73 -21.33
N TYR A 143 -9.34 2.05 -21.37
CA TYR A 143 -9.30 2.83 -22.61
C TYR A 143 -7.96 2.63 -23.33
N VAL A 144 -6.83 2.77 -22.63
CA VAL A 144 -5.49 2.58 -23.22
C VAL A 144 -5.33 1.17 -23.80
N LEU A 145 -5.74 0.14 -23.07
CA LEU A 145 -5.65 -1.25 -23.54
C LEU A 145 -6.56 -1.53 -24.73
N TYR A 146 -7.76 -0.96 -24.74
CA TYR A 146 -8.67 -1.09 -25.86
C TYR A 146 -8.15 -0.38 -27.11
N ASN A 147 -7.62 0.83 -26.94
CA ASN A 147 -7.02 1.59 -28.04
C ASN A 147 -5.78 0.87 -28.60
N ALA A 148 -4.98 0.25 -27.75
CA ALA A 148 -3.84 -0.55 -28.19
C ALA A 148 -4.27 -1.85 -28.89
N THR A 149 -5.22 -2.60 -28.33
CA THR A 149 -5.56 -3.95 -28.83
C THR A 149 -6.61 -3.97 -29.95
N GLY A 150 -7.46 -2.94 -30.04
CA GLY A 150 -8.63 -2.91 -30.93
C GLY A 150 -9.68 -3.99 -30.65
N SER A 151 -9.52 -4.78 -29.57
CA SER A 151 -10.33 -5.97 -29.29
C SER A 151 -10.85 -5.98 -27.86
N LYS A 152 -12.18 -6.02 -27.73
CA LYS A 152 -12.86 -6.13 -26.43
C LYS A 152 -12.48 -7.42 -25.70
N ALA A 153 -12.32 -8.53 -26.42
CA ALA A 153 -11.96 -9.82 -25.84
C ALA A 153 -10.55 -9.79 -25.25
N ALA A 154 -9.57 -9.26 -26.00
CA ALA A 154 -8.20 -9.13 -25.52
C ALA A 154 -8.08 -8.17 -24.32
N THR A 155 -8.76 -7.02 -24.39
CA THR A 155 -8.80 -6.05 -23.30
C THR A 155 -9.41 -6.65 -22.03
N ASN A 156 -10.55 -7.34 -22.16
CA ASN A 156 -11.20 -7.99 -21.02
C ASN A 156 -10.34 -9.08 -20.40
N ALA A 157 -9.63 -9.88 -21.21
CA ALA A 157 -8.71 -10.90 -20.71
C ALA A 157 -7.58 -10.28 -19.88
N LEU A 158 -6.95 -9.20 -20.37
CA LEU A 158 -5.87 -8.49 -19.67
C LEU A 158 -6.35 -7.87 -18.35
N ILE A 159 -7.49 -7.19 -18.36
CA ILE A 159 -8.08 -6.60 -17.14
C ILE A 159 -8.46 -7.69 -16.13
N SER A 160 -9.01 -8.81 -16.58
CA SER A 160 -9.35 -9.94 -15.70
C SER A 160 -8.10 -10.55 -15.04
N LEU A 161 -6.97 -10.56 -15.73
CA LEU A 161 -5.69 -11.02 -15.19
C LEU A 161 -5.13 -10.05 -14.13
N ILE A 162 -5.27 -8.73 -14.31
CA ILE A 162 -4.98 -7.75 -13.24
C ILE A 162 -5.87 -8.01 -12.03
N ALA A 163 -7.17 -8.14 -12.25
CA ALA A 163 -8.14 -8.38 -11.18
C ALA A 163 -7.81 -9.67 -10.40
N LEU A 164 -7.32 -10.71 -11.09
CA LEU A 164 -6.87 -11.96 -10.48
C LEU A 164 -5.65 -11.75 -9.56
N ILE A 165 -4.63 -11.01 -9.99
CA ILE A 165 -3.47 -10.71 -9.12
C ILE A 165 -3.90 -9.88 -7.90
N MET A 166 -4.73 -8.86 -8.11
CA MET A 166 -5.26 -8.05 -7.01
C MET A 166 -6.04 -8.93 -6.02
N PHE A 167 -6.81 -9.89 -6.54
CA PHE A 167 -7.52 -10.84 -5.71
C PHE A 167 -6.56 -11.71 -4.88
N PHE A 168 -5.45 -12.21 -5.45
CA PHE A 168 -4.43 -12.93 -4.68
C PHE A 168 -3.77 -12.06 -3.60
N ALA A 169 -3.52 -10.78 -3.88
CA ALA A 169 -2.95 -9.86 -2.90
C ALA A 169 -3.86 -9.70 -1.66
N LEU A 170 -5.19 -9.79 -1.81
CA LEU A 170 -6.13 -9.69 -0.68
C LEU A 170 -5.94 -10.80 0.36
N PHE A 171 -5.59 -12.01 -0.04
CA PHE A 171 -5.34 -13.12 0.90
C PHE A 171 -4.17 -12.80 1.83
N ASN A 172 -3.08 -12.29 1.25
CA ASN A 172 -1.86 -11.95 1.95
C ASN A 172 -2.07 -10.74 2.86
N MET A 173 -2.80 -9.74 2.38
CA MET A 173 -3.11 -8.54 3.16
C MET A 173 -3.93 -8.90 4.40
N LEU A 174 -4.95 -9.75 4.26
CA LEU A 174 -5.80 -10.16 5.38
C LEU A 174 -4.98 -10.96 6.42
N ALA A 175 -4.12 -11.87 5.98
CA ALA A 175 -3.21 -12.61 6.85
C ALA A 175 -2.27 -11.66 7.61
N SER A 176 -1.64 -10.73 6.90
CA SER A 176 -0.65 -9.81 7.43
C SER A 176 -1.23 -8.86 8.49
N VAL A 177 -2.37 -8.22 8.19
CA VAL A 177 -3.04 -7.30 9.12
C VAL A 177 -3.56 -8.03 10.37
N SER A 178 -4.01 -9.28 10.24
CA SER A 178 -4.45 -10.10 11.39
C SER A 178 -3.34 -10.33 12.41
N ARG A 179 -2.10 -10.49 11.94
CA ARG A 179 -0.94 -10.64 12.82
C ARG A 179 -0.55 -9.33 13.48
N LEU A 180 -0.63 -8.22 12.76
CA LEU A 180 -0.37 -6.91 13.34
C LEU A 180 -1.34 -6.62 14.49
N VAL A 181 -2.64 -6.86 14.28
CA VAL A 181 -3.66 -6.71 15.33
C VAL A 181 -3.41 -7.65 16.50
N TRP A 182 -3.06 -8.92 16.23
CA TRP A 182 -2.75 -9.89 17.26
C TRP A 182 -1.51 -9.52 18.09
N ILE A 183 -0.42 -9.10 17.46
CA ILE A 183 0.81 -8.66 18.15
C ILE A 183 0.49 -7.45 19.02
N PHE A 184 -0.24 -6.48 18.49
CA PHE A 184 -0.62 -5.29 19.25
C PHE A 184 -1.56 -5.62 20.41
N ALA A 185 -2.49 -6.56 20.22
CA ALA A 185 -3.36 -7.06 21.28
C ALA A 185 -2.57 -7.77 22.39
N ARG A 186 -1.57 -8.58 22.02
CA ARG A 186 -0.69 -9.32 22.94
C ARG A 186 0.08 -8.38 23.87
N ASP A 187 0.47 -7.22 23.36
CA ASP A 187 1.20 -6.19 24.11
C ASP A 187 0.22 -5.24 24.86
N ASN A 188 -1.04 -5.67 25.05
CA ASN A 188 -2.12 -4.94 25.72
C ASN A 188 -2.47 -3.58 25.08
N GLY A 189 -2.23 -3.44 23.78
CA GLY A 189 -2.50 -2.22 23.02
C GLY A 189 -3.97 -1.99 22.64
N LEU A 190 -4.84 -3.00 22.73
CA LEU A 190 -6.25 -2.89 22.33
C LEU A 190 -7.22 -3.00 23.52
N PRO A 191 -8.41 -2.38 23.45
CA PRO A 191 -9.52 -2.77 24.31
C PRO A 191 -9.84 -4.25 24.09
N PHE A 192 -10.11 -4.97 25.19
CA PHE A 192 -10.33 -6.43 25.17
C PHE A 192 -9.14 -7.24 24.62
N SER A 193 -7.92 -6.76 24.83
CA SER A 193 -6.67 -7.43 24.44
C SER A 193 -6.61 -8.95 24.71
N PRO A 194 -7.06 -9.50 25.86
CA PRO A 194 -7.06 -10.95 26.09
C PRO A 194 -7.87 -11.74 25.05
N PHE A 195 -8.94 -11.16 24.51
CA PHE A 195 -9.77 -11.81 23.49
C PHE A 195 -9.06 -11.85 22.13
N PHE A 196 -8.47 -10.72 21.70
CA PHE A 196 -7.82 -10.61 20.38
C PHE A 196 -6.39 -11.17 20.33
N SER A 197 -5.72 -11.33 21.47
CA SER A 197 -4.41 -11.95 21.58
C SER A 197 -4.43 -13.49 21.65
N SER A 198 -5.63 -14.08 21.76
CA SER A 198 -5.78 -15.55 21.81
C SER A 198 -5.52 -16.18 20.45
N VAL A 199 -4.75 -17.27 20.45
CA VAL A 199 -4.46 -18.09 19.26
C VAL A 199 -5.26 -19.38 19.35
N ASN A 200 -6.02 -19.69 18.30
CA ASN A 200 -6.81 -20.92 18.27
C ASN A 200 -5.87 -22.15 18.17
N PRO A 201 -6.01 -23.17 19.04
CA PRO A 201 -5.10 -24.31 19.07
C PRO A 201 -5.19 -25.22 17.83
N THR A 202 -6.37 -25.31 17.20
CA THR A 202 -6.61 -26.13 16.01
C THR A 202 -6.00 -25.50 14.77
N PHE A 203 -6.27 -24.21 14.54
CA PHE A 203 -5.81 -23.49 13.36
C PHE A 203 -4.42 -22.85 13.51
N ARG A 204 -3.90 -22.75 14.75
CA ARG A 204 -2.65 -22.07 15.10
C ARG A 204 -2.59 -20.64 14.56
N LEU A 205 -3.73 -19.94 14.63
CA LEU A 205 -3.98 -18.62 14.07
C LEU A 205 -4.81 -17.76 15.03
N PRO A 206 -4.64 -16.43 15.03
CA PRO A 206 -5.45 -15.52 15.83
C PRO A 206 -6.81 -15.25 15.15
N VAL A 207 -7.71 -16.23 15.22
CA VAL A 207 -9.04 -16.19 14.57
C VAL A 207 -9.86 -14.98 15.02
N ASN A 208 -9.76 -14.59 16.28
CA ASN A 208 -10.49 -13.43 16.81
C ASN A 208 -10.01 -12.10 16.19
N ALA A 209 -8.70 -11.96 15.96
CA ALA A 209 -8.14 -10.80 15.27
C ALA A 209 -8.56 -10.78 13.79
N LEU A 210 -8.58 -11.95 13.14
CA LEU A 210 -9.05 -12.10 11.77
C LEU A 210 -10.53 -11.70 11.63
N LEU A 211 -11.39 -12.14 12.55
CA LEU A 211 -12.81 -11.78 12.60
C LEU A 211 -13.01 -10.28 12.83
N LEU A 212 -12.22 -9.66 13.70
CA LEU A 212 -12.28 -8.21 13.93
C LEU A 212 -12.01 -7.44 12.63
N ILE A 213 -10.95 -7.81 11.92
CA ILE A 213 -10.58 -7.14 10.66
C ILE A 213 -11.65 -7.37 9.60
N ALA A 214 -12.13 -8.61 9.44
CA ALA A 214 -13.18 -8.91 8.47
C ALA A 214 -14.47 -8.11 8.75
N THR A 215 -14.81 -7.95 10.03
CA THR A 215 -15.96 -7.13 10.47
C THR A 215 -15.74 -5.66 10.16
N VAL A 216 -14.58 -5.09 10.53
CA VAL A 216 -14.25 -3.69 10.26
C VAL A 216 -14.25 -3.40 8.77
N VAL A 217 -13.59 -4.22 7.95
CA VAL A 217 -13.56 -4.06 6.49
C VAL A 217 -14.97 -4.15 5.90
N THR A 218 -15.82 -5.05 6.40
CA THR A 218 -17.22 -5.16 5.97
C THR A 218 -17.99 -3.88 6.31
N CYS A 219 -17.89 -3.38 7.55
CA CYS A 219 -18.53 -2.14 7.96
C CYS A 219 -18.06 -0.94 7.13
N LEU A 220 -16.75 -0.80 6.90
CA LEU A 220 -16.21 0.27 6.06
C LEU A 220 -16.66 0.15 4.60
N SER A 221 -16.81 -1.07 4.09
CA SER A 221 -17.34 -1.29 2.73
C SER A 221 -18.80 -0.88 2.59
N LEU A 222 -19.61 -0.98 3.65
CA LEU A 222 -21.01 -0.54 3.63
C LEU A 222 -21.14 0.98 3.49
N ILE A 223 -20.13 1.75 3.90
CA ILE A 223 -20.11 3.22 3.73
C ILE A 223 -20.23 3.61 2.25
N TYR A 224 -19.67 2.81 1.35
CA TYR A 224 -19.77 3.05 -0.09
C TYR A 224 -21.21 3.08 -0.60
N ILE A 225 -22.11 2.30 0.01
CA ILE A 225 -23.55 2.28 -0.34
C ILE A 225 -24.20 3.64 -0.01
N ALA A 226 -23.76 4.28 1.08
CA ALA A 226 -24.27 5.57 1.50
C ALA A 226 -23.60 6.75 0.77
N SER A 227 -22.28 6.70 0.58
CA SER A 227 -21.52 7.76 -0.08
C SER A 227 -20.18 7.25 -0.63
N ALA A 228 -20.03 7.35 -1.95
CA ALA A 228 -18.76 7.09 -2.63
C ALA A 228 -17.67 8.07 -2.18
N THR A 229 -18.03 9.34 -1.94
CA THR A 229 -17.11 10.38 -1.44
C THR A 229 -16.53 10.02 -0.07
N ALA A 230 -17.38 9.59 0.86
CA ALA A 230 -16.94 9.18 2.20
C ALA A 230 -16.01 7.95 2.14
N PHE A 231 -16.34 6.99 1.27
CA PHE A 231 -15.49 5.81 1.07
C PHE A 231 -14.14 6.16 0.43
N ASN A 232 -14.12 7.01 -0.60
CA ASN A 232 -12.88 7.47 -1.22
C ASN A 232 -11.99 8.23 -0.23
N ALA A 233 -12.59 9.03 0.65
CA ALA A 233 -11.86 9.70 1.72
C ALA A 233 -11.16 8.71 2.69
N LEU A 234 -11.75 7.54 2.96
CA LEU A 234 -11.11 6.49 3.75
C LEU A 234 -9.93 5.83 3.02
N ILE A 235 -10.02 5.67 1.70
CA ILE A 235 -8.90 5.18 0.89
C ILE A 235 -7.74 6.19 0.94
N SER A 236 -8.03 7.48 0.76
CA SER A 236 -7.02 8.53 0.86
C SER A 236 -6.41 8.62 2.27
N LEU A 237 -7.22 8.42 3.32
CA LEU A 237 -6.75 8.33 4.70
C LEU A 237 -5.75 7.19 4.90
N GLN A 238 -6.02 6.01 4.32
CA GLN A 238 -5.12 4.86 4.43
C GLN A 238 -3.72 5.22 3.92
N ALA A 239 -3.65 5.84 2.73
CA ALA A 239 -2.38 6.26 2.15
C ALA A 239 -1.66 7.26 3.06
N LEU A 240 -2.35 8.28 3.56
CA LEU A 240 -1.80 9.29 4.47
C LEU A 240 -1.27 8.68 5.77
N ALA A 241 -2.08 7.87 6.44
CA ALA A 241 -1.74 7.24 7.71
C ALA A 241 -0.54 6.29 7.59
N LEU A 242 -0.45 5.55 6.47
CA LEU A 242 0.65 4.62 6.21
C LEU A 242 2.00 5.35 6.04
N HIS A 243 2.03 6.48 5.34
CA HIS A 243 3.26 7.27 5.18
C HIS A 243 3.70 7.93 6.49
N ILE A 244 2.74 8.40 7.30
CA ILE A 244 3.02 8.92 8.65
C ILE A 244 3.54 7.79 9.55
N SER A 245 3.00 6.58 9.43
CA SER A 245 3.48 5.40 10.16
C SER A 245 4.94 5.08 9.84
N TYR A 246 5.37 5.21 8.58
CA TYR A 246 6.77 5.02 8.19
C TYR A 246 7.70 6.13 8.69
N PHE A 247 7.19 7.34 8.90
CA PHE A 247 7.99 8.48 9.35
C PHE A 247 8.59 8.27 10.75
N PHE A 248 7.78 7.87 11.74
CA PHE A 248 8.22 7.80 13.13
C PHE A 248 9.36 6.77 13.39
N PRO A 249 9.30 5.52 12.90
CA PRO A 249 10.40 4.57 13.07
C PRO A 249 11.71 5.05 12.44
N ILE A 250 11.65 5.68 11.26
CA ILE A 250 12.85 6.23 10.59
C ILE A 250 13.42 7.39 11.42
N LEU A 251 12.56 8.27 11.93
CA LEU A 251 12.95 9.39 12.78
C LEU A 251 13.64 8.90 14.06
N PHE A 252 13.02 7.97 14.79
CA PHE A 252 13.60 7.43 16.02
C PHE A 252 14.91 6.69 15.77
N LEU A 253 15.01 5.94 14.66
CA LEU A 253 16.26 5.29 14.27
C LEU A 253 17.35 6.33 13.95
N LEU A 254 17.03 7.42 13.25
CA LEU A 254 17.97 8.50 12.96
C LEU A 254 18.42 9.20 14.25
N LEU A 255 17.49 9.60 15.12
CA LEU A 255 17.80 10.23 16.41
C LEU A 255 18.71 9.34 17.26
N ARG A 256 18.47 8.01 17.28
CA ARG A 256 19.32 7.07 17.99
C ARG A 256 20.72 6.96 17.39
N LYS A 257 20.84 6.94 16.06
CA LYS A 257 22.14 6.94 15.36
C LYS A 257 22.94 8.22 15.62
N LEU A 258 22.27 9.36 15.85
CA LEU A 258 22.91 10.65 16.10
C LEU A 258 23.26 10.87 17.58
N ARG A 259 22.47 10.33 18.52
CA ARG A 259 22.61 10.60 19.96
C ARG A 259 23.44 9.56 20.74
N GLY A 260 23.78 8.41 20.15
CA GLY A 260 24.49 7.36 20.87
C GLY A 260 24.97 6.22 19.97
N PRO A 261 25.56 5.16 20.55
CA PRO A 261 25.96 4.00 19.78
C PRO A 261 24.73 3.43 19.05
N PRO A 262 24.88 3.09 17.75
CA PRO A 262 23.77 2.54 17.00
C PRO A 262 23.22 1.29 17.69
N PRO A 263 21.91 0.97 17.53
CA PRO A 263 21.36 -0.26 18.07
C PRO A 263 22.22 -1.45 17.60
N PRO A 264 22.38 -2.51 18.42
CA PRO A 264 23.18 -3.67 18.06
C PRO A 264 22.60 -4.30 16.79
N TYR A 265 23.15 -3.94 15.63
CA TYR A 265 22.73 -4.48 14.35
C TYR A 265 23.17 -5.95 14.31
N ARG A 266 22.22 -6.88 14.43
CA ARG A 266 22.55 -8.31 14.45
C ARG A 266 22.96 -8.83 13.07
N SER A 267 22.28 -8.44 11.99
CA SER A 267 22.42 -9.13 10.69
C SER A 267 22.52 -8.22 9.46
N PHE A 268 21.84 -7.07 9.43
CA PHE A 268 21.88 -6.12 8.32
C PHE A 268 22.41 -4.76 8.79
N LYS A 269 23.48 -4.27 8.14
CA LYS A 269 24.10 -2.98 8.41
C LYS A 269 24.25 -2.24 7.09
N MET A 270 23.56 -1.10 6.95
CA MET A 270 23.75 -0.21 5.80
C MET A 270 25.07 0.59 5.89
N GLY A 271 25.67 0.68 7.08
CA GLY A 271 26.93 1.39 7.31
C GLY A 271 26.78 2.92 7.25
N ALA A 272 27.85 3.60 6.82
CA ALA A 272 27.93 5.06 6.70
C ALA A 272 26.79 5.73 5.89
N PRO A 273 26.29 5.18 4.75
CA PRO A 273 25.20 5.82 4.01
C PRO A 273 23.84 5.76 4.74
N GLY A 274 23.73 5.03 5.86
CA GLY A 274 22.47 4.89 6.58
C GLY A 274 21.96 6.16 7.26
N ILE A 275 22.79 7.19 7.47
CA ILE A 275 22.34 8.50 7.98
C ILE A 275 21.74 9.34 6.84
N PRO A 276 22.46 9.63 5.73
CA PRO A 276 21.90 10.44 4.64
C PRO A 276 20.65 9.82 4.02
N VAL A 277 20.57 8.49 3.92
CA VAL A 277 19.36 7.80 3.43
C VAL A 277 18.17 8.02 4.36
N ASN A 278 18.36 7.94 5.68
CA ASN A 278 17.31 8.22 6.64
C ASN A 278 16.84 9.68 6.56
N ILE A 279 17.78 10.63 6.42
CA ILE A 279 17.46 12.06 6.27
C ILE A 279 16.63 12.29 5.00
N PHE A 280 17.09 11.76 3.86
CA PHE A 280 16.37 11.85 2.58
C PHE A 280 14.96 11.25 2.69
N ALA A 281 14.83 10.07 3.29
CA ALA A 281 13.54 9.41 3.48
C ALA A 281 12.57 10.27 4.31
N LEU A 282 13.04 10.92 5.38
CA LEU A 282 12.20 11.81 6.19
C LEU A 282 11.72 13.03 5.41
N PHE A 283 12.61 13.70 4.66
CA PHE A 283 12.23 14.83 3.82
C PHE A 283 11.25 14.42 2.73
N TYR A 284 11.48 13.28 2.09
CA TYR A 284 10.58 12.74 1.07
C TYR A 284 9.19 12.41 1.66
N LEU A 285 9.14 11.76 2.82
CA LEU A 285 7.88 11.46 3.51
C LEU A 285 7.13 12.75 3.90
N ILE A 286 7.82 13.77 4.39
CA ILE A 286 7.22 15.09 4.67
C ILE A 286 6.62 15.67 3.39
N TYR A 287 7.38 15.69 2.29
CA TYR A 287 6.90 16.21 1.02
C TYR A 287 5.64 15.49 0.54
N VAL A 288 5.63 14.15 0.57
CA VAL A 288 4.48 13.34 0.14
C VAL A 288 3.25 13.57 1.05
N VAL A 289 3.45 13.56 2.37
CA VAL A 289 2.36 13.78 3.34
C VAL A 289 1.73 15.17 3.21
N LEU A 290 2.49 16.19 2.79
CA LEU A 290 1.95 17.52 2.52
C LEU A 290 1.02 17.55 1.30
N TRP A 291 1.34 16.80 0.24
CA TRP A 291 0.52 16.76 -0.98
C TRP A 291 -0.67 15.80 -0.89
N MET A 292 -0.59 14.75 -0.08
CA MET A 292 -1.64 13.72 0.01
C MET A 292 -3.06 14.21 0.31
N PRO A 293 -3.29 15.23 1.17
CA PRO A 293 -4.63 15.75 1.46
C PRO A 293 -5.17 16.69 0.38
N PHE A 294 -4.42 17.00 -0.68
CA PHE A 294 -4.87 17.91 -1.73
C PHE A 294 -5.86 17.24 -2.67
N PRO A 295 -6.84 18.00 -3.21
CA PRO A 295 -7.77 17.50 -4.23
C PRO A 295 -7.04 17.29 -5.56
N GLN A 296 -7.41 16.21 -6.26
CA GLN A 296 -6.75 15.83 -7.52
C GLN A 296 -7.17 16.70 -8.71
N VAL A 297 -8.36 17.30 -8.64
CA VAL A 297 -8.95 18.10 -9.73
C VAL A 297 -9.56 19.39 -9.17
N LEU A 298 -9.44 20.47 -9.92
CA LEU A 298 -10.09 21.76 -9.68
C LEU A 298 -11.18 22.03 -10.73
N PRO A 299 -12.25 22.79 -10.38
CA PRO A 299 -12.52 23.39 -9.07
C PRO A 299 -12.91 22.35 -8.01
N VAL A 300 -12.65 22.66 -6.75
CA VAL A 300 -13.00 21.79 -5.62
C VAL A 300 -14.52 21.82 -5.41
N THR A 301 -15.13 20.64 -5.42
CA THR A 301 -16.52 20.40 -5.06
C THR A 301 -16.58 19.54 -3.79
N LYS A 302 -17.78 19.38 -3.24
CA LYS A 302 -17.99 18.48 -2.08
C LYS A 302 -17.65 17.02 -2.42
N ASP A 303 -17.70 16.64 -3.69
CA ASP A 303 -17.52 15.25 -4.13
C ASP A 303 -16.09 14.90 -4.52
N ASN A 304 -15.27 15.90 -4.93
CA ASN A 304 -13.87 15.67 -5.29
C ASN A 304 -12.85 16.12 -4.21
N MET A 305 -13.33 16.77 -3.14
CA MET A 305 -12.48 17.18 -2.04
C MET A 305 -11.88 15.95 -1.35
N ASN A 306 -10.58 16.01 -1.05
CA ASN A 306 -9.90 14.95 -0.34
C ASN A 306 -10.01 15.19 1.18
N TYR A 307 -10.88 14.41 1.83
CA TYR A 307 -11.15 14.53 3.27
C TYR A 307 -10.17 13.73 4.15
N ALA A 308 -9.05 13.21 3.61
CA ALA A 308 -8.09 12.42 4.39
C ALA A 308 -7.53 13.18 5.60
N GLY A 309 -7.19 14.46 5.43
CA GLY A 309 -6.61 15.29 6.51
C GLY A 309 -7.52 15.42 7.73
N PRO A 310 -8.76 15.94 7.58
CA PRO A 310 -9.71 16.05 8.68
C PRO A 310 -10.02 14.70 9.35
N ILE A 311 -10.23 13.63 8.57
CA ILE A 311 -10.52 12.31 9.14
C ILE A 311 -9.30 11.78 9.90
N PHE A 312 -8.09 11.98 9.37
CA PHE A 312 -6.85 11.63 10.07
C PHE A 312 -6.74 12.36 11.41
N GLY A 313 -7.03 13.67 11.45
CA GLY A 313 -7.06 14.45 12.68
C GLY A 313 -8.04 13.88 13.71
N ALA A 314 -9.24 13.49 13.28
CA ALA A 314 -10.24 12.87 14.16
C ALA A 314 -9.78 11.50 14.71
N VAL A 315 -9.21 10.64 13.86
CA VAL A 315 -8.66 9.34 14.26
C VAL A 315 -7.50 9.51 15.24
N LEU A 316 -6.59 10.45 14.97
CA LEU A 316 -5.45 10.74 15.84
C LEU A 316 -5.92 11.27 17.21
N ALA A 317 -6.91 12.18 17.23
CA ALA A 317 -7.50 12.68 18.47
C ALA A 317 -8.12 11.53 19.28
N GLY A 318 -8.85 10.62 18.64
CA GLY A 318 -9.41 9.43 19.28
C GLY A 318 -8.33 8.49 19.85
N ALA A 319 -7.26 8.26 19.09
CA ALA A 319 -6.13 7.43 19.54
C ALA A 319 -5.40 8.06 20.74
N LEU A 320 -5.17 9.38 20.72
CA LEU A 320 -4.58 10.10 21.85
C LEU A 320 -5.50 10.06 23.08
N MET A 321 -6.81 10.22 22.87
CA MET A 321 -7.79 10.11 23.96
C MET A 321 -7.73 8.72 24.60
N ASP A 322 -7.77 7.64 23.81
CA ASP A 322 -7.63 6.28 24.36
C ASP A 322 -6.31 6.10 25.10
N TRP A 323 -5.19 6.59 24.54
CA TRP A 323 -3.88 6.51 25.17
C TRP A 323 -3.87 7.16 26.56
N PHE A 324 -4.39 8.38 26.71
CA PHE A 324 -4.38 9.10 27.99
C PHE A 324 -5.40 8.57 29.00
N VAL A 325 -6.55 8.06 28.54
CA VAL A 325 -7.59 7.52 29.41
C VAL A 325 -7.22 6.13 29.94
N SER A 326 -6.81 5.23 29.04
CA SER A 326 -6.70 3.80 29.34
C SER A 326 -5.42 3.16 28.80
N GLY A 327 -4.95 3.54 27.61
CA GLY A 327 -3.84 2.90 26.90
C GLY A 327 -2.52 2.94 27.69
N ARG A 328 -2.14 4.10 28.24
CA ARG A 328 -0.92 4.25 29.04
C ARG A 328 -0.86 3.39 30.31
N LYS A 329 -2.01 2.90 30.79
CA LYS A 329 -2.12 2.02 31.96
C LYS A 329 -2.08 0.54 31.59
N ARG A 330 -2.50 0.21 30.36
CA ARG A 330 -2.64 -1.17 29.87
C ARG A 330 -1.42 -1.61 29.07
N PHE A 331 -0.89 -0.73 28.23
CA PHE A 331 0.17 -1.03 27.27
C PHE A 331 1.45 -1.46 28.00
N GLN A 332 1.99 -2.61 27.60
CA GLN A 332 3.24 -3.13 28.14
C GLN A 332 4.30 -3.09 27.04
N MET A 333 5.40 -2.39 27.31
CA MET A 333 6.54 -2.38 26.40
C MET A 333 7.11 -3.81 26.30
N PRO A 334 7.36 -4.33 25.09
CA PRO A 334 7.97 -5.64 24.91
C PRO A 334 9.47 -5.57 25.24
N VAL A 335 9.82 -5.53 26.52
CA VAL A 335 11.23 -5.38 26.97
C VAL A 335 11.93 -6.74 27.14
N ASP A 336 11.19 -7.83 27.35
CA ASP A 336 11.78 -9.05 27.95
C ASP A 336 11.96 -10.26 27.01
N LYS A 337 11.58 -10.20 25.72
CA LYS A 337 11.57 -11.39 24.83
C LYS A 337 12.70 -11.50 23.81
N TYR A 338 13.61 -10.53 23.73
CA TYR A 338 14.68 -10.50 22.70
C TYR A 338 16.11 -10.33 23.24
N GLN A 339 16.29 -10.36 24.57
CA GLN A 339 17.58 -10.74 25.16
C GLN A 339 17.81 -12.22 24.90
#